data_AF-A0A7X7GY11-F1
#
_entry.id   AF-A0A7X7GY11-F1
#
_cell.length_a   1.000
_cell.length_b   1.000
_cell.length_c   1.000
_cell.angle_alpha   90.00
_cell.angle_beta   90.00
_cell.angle_gamma   90.00
#
_symmetry.space_group_name_H-M   'P 1'
#
loop_
_entity.id
_entity.type
_entity.pdbx_description
1 polymer ?
#
loop_
_entity_poly.entity_id
_entity_poly.type
_entity_poly.pdbx_seq_one_letter_code
_entity_poly.pdbx_strand_id
1 'polypeptide(L)'
;LVAGMVGAALAYGNPSIIQWAVLGRVFSAVAIAPVLGFVGGFSVFLGIMWLFQKRRPATVRVLFSKLEIASAAFLAYSHGKNDGQMPIGLIAMGLMVASGTGEFEIPLWAVLASATAISFGTIVGGRRVIRTVGLKMTSLNPSSGFAAEASAATIIELASHLGIPVSTTHCVSTAVMGVGATRRLSAVRWSLAGNIVRTWVLTFPGCALLGFMLGSVLRLAG
;
A
#
# COMPACT_ATOMS: atom_id res chain seq x y z
N LEU A 1 -1.93 10.74 -3.52
CA LEU A 1 -0.87 11.76 -3.65
C LEU A 1 -0.46 11.98 -5.11
N VAL A 2 0.15 11.00 -5.78
CA VAL A 2 0.63 11.12 -7.17
C VAL A 2 -0.41 11.70 -8.14
N ALA A 3 -1.63 11.15 -8.18
CA ALA A 3 -2.69 11.65 -9.05
C ALA A 3 -3.06 13.11 -8.77
N GLY A 4 -3.09 13.53 -7.50
CA GLY A 4 -3.36 14.91 -7.10
C GLY A 4 -2.23 15.86 -7.49
N MET A 5 -0.96 15.43 -7.37
CA MET A 5 0.18 16.21 -7.86
C MET A 5 0.15 16.39 -9.37
N VAL A 6 -0.19 15.34 -10.13
CA VAL A 6 -0.38 15.42 -11.58
C VAL A 6 -1.49 16.41 -11.91
N GLY A 7 -2.63 16.33 -11.22
CA GLY A 7 -3.73 17.28 -11.37
C GLY A 7 -3.32 18.73 -11.11
N ALA A 8 -2.63 18.98 -9.99
CA ALA A 8 -2.13 20.30 -9.64
C ALA A 8 -1.11 20.83 -10.67
N ALA A 9 -0.20 19.98 -11.15
CA ALA A 9 0.77 20.35 -12.19
C ALA A 9 0.08 20.73 -13.52
N LEU A 10 -0.97 20.00 -13.91
CA LEU A 10 -1.76 20.31 -15.10
C LEU A 10 -2.49 21.66 -14.99
N ALA A 11 -2.88 22.09 -13.79
CA ALA A 11 -3.52 23.40 -13.58
C ALA A 11 -2.59 24.58 -13.89
N TYR A 12 -1.27 24.40 -13.72
CA TYR A 12 -0.27 25.41 -14.11
C TYR A 12 0.05 25.38 -15.62
N GLY A 13 -0.58 24.51 -16.40
CA GLY A 13 -0.77 24.66 -17.84
C GLY A 13 0.33 24.07 -18.73
N ASN A 14 1.37 23.45 -18.17
CA ASN A 14 2.43 22.85 -18.98
C ASN A 14 2.58 21.33 -18.72
N PRO A 15 2.03 20.47 -19.59
CA PRO A 15 2.14 19.01 -19.48
C PRO A 15 3.59 18.49 -19.53
N SER A 16 4.55 19.29 -19.98
CA SER A 16 5.98 18.92 -19.99
C SER A 16 6.62 18.89 -18.61
N ILE A 17 5.98 19.49 -17.59
CA ILE A 17 6.44 19.42 -16.18
C ILE A 17 6.30 17.99 -15.63
N ILE A 18 5.38 17.19 -16.20
CA ILE A 18 5.13 15.83 -15.74
C ILE A 18 6.18 14.89 -16.33
N GLN A 19 6.88 14.19 -15.45
CA GLN A 19 7.76 13.11 -15.85
C GLN A 19 6.96 11.86 -16.23
N TRP A 20 6.51 11.78 -17.49
CA TRP A 20 5.67 10.71 -18.01
C TRP A 20 6.28 9.30 -17.84
N ALA A 21 7.60 9.19 -17.96
CA ALA A 21 8.31 7.93 -17.73
C ALA A 21 8.19 7.45 -16.27
N VAL A 22 8.34 8.35 -15.30
CA VAL A 22 8.17 8.03 -13.87
C VAL A 22 6.71 7.69 -13.60
N LEU A 23 5.78 8.49 -14.10
CA LEU A 23 4.35 8.27 -13.93
C LEU A 23 3.92 6.89 -14.47
N GLY A 24 4.42 6.50 -15.64
CA GLY A 24 4.19 5.18 -16.22
C GLY A 24 4.70 4.04 -15.33
N ARG A 25 5.89 4.19 -14.73
CA ARG A 25 6.42 3.22 -13.74
C ARG A 25 5.50 3.11 -12.53
N VAL A 26 5.04 4.24 -11.97
CA VAL A 26 4.11 4.24 -10.82
C VAL A 26 2.80 3.53 -11.16
N PHE A 27 2.17 3.86 -12.29
CA PHE A 27 0.91 3.22 -12.69
C PHE A 27 1.08 1.72 -12.96
N SER A 28 2.19 1.33 -13.60
CA SER A 28 2.49 -0.09 -13.82
C SER A 28 2.66 -0.83 -12.50
N ALA A 29 3.35 -0.25 -11.52
CA ALA A 29 3.54 -0.83 -10.19
C ALA A 29 2.21 -0.99 -9.45
N VAL A 30 1.33 0.01 -9.54
CA VAL A 30 -0.03 -0.02 -8.97
C VAL A 30 -0.89 -1.13 -9.59
N ALA A 31 -0.74 -1.38 -10.89
CA ALA A 31 -1.48 -2.43 -11.61
C ALA A 31 -0.92 -3.84 -11.35
N ILE A 32 0.40 -3.96 -11.20
CA ILE A 32 1.10 -5.23 -10.97
C ILE A 32 0.97 -5.69 -9.50
N ALA A 33 0.98 -4.76 -8.54
CA ALA A 33 0.91 -5.07 -7.11
C ALA A 33 -0.29 -5.96 -6.70
N PRO A 34 -1.53 -5.75 -7.19
CA PRO A 34 -2.65 -6.66 -6.97
C PRO A 34 -2.36 -8.11 -7.40
N VAL A 35 -1.72 -8.28 -8.56
CA VAL A 35 -1.41 -9.61 -9.10
C VAL A 35 -0.34 -10.28 -8.25
N LEU A 36 0.74 -9.56 -7.94
CA LEU A 36 1.81 -10.08 -7.08
C LEU A 36 1.30 -10.40 -5.68
N GLY A 37 0.48 -9.54 -5.10
CA GLY A 37 -0.14 -9.78 -3.79
C GLY A 37 -0.97 -11.06 -3.81
N PHE A 38 -1.90 -11.20 -4.77
CA PHE A 38 -2.73 -12.40 -4.91
C PHE A 38 -1.89 -13.67 -5.09
N VAL A 39 -0.97 -13.67 -6.05
CA VAL A 39 -0.13 -14.84 -6.37
C VAL A 39 0.77 -15.19 -5.18
N GLY A 40 1.37 -14.19 -4.54
CA GLY A 40 2.24 -14.38 -3.39
C GLY A 40 1.48 -14.99 -2.19
N GLY A 41 0.36 -14.38 -1.81
CA GLY A 41 -0.48 -14.90 -0.73
C GLY A 41 -0.98 -16.33 -1.00
N PHE A 42 -1.41 -16.59 -2.24
CA PHE A 42 -1.81 -17.92 -2.67
C PHE A 42 -0.67 -18.94 -2.56
N SER A 43 0.49 -18.62 -3.12
CA SER A 43 1.64 -19.53 -3.21
C SER A 43 2.24 -19.83 -1.84
N VAL A 44 2.41 -18.81 -1.00
CA VAL A 44 2.95 -18.97 0.35
C VAL A 44 2.01 -19.82 1.21
N PHE A 45 0.70 -19.56 1.17
CA PHE A 45 -0.23 -20.32 1.98
C PHE A 45 -0.41 -21.76 1.47
N LEU A 46 -0.38 -21.98 0.16
CA LEU A 46 -0.34 -23.33 -0.42
C LEU A 46 0.90 -24.10 0.04
N GLY A 47 2.07 -23.46 0.05
CA GLY A 47 3.31 -24.03 0.57
C GLY A 47 3.21 -24.40 2.06
N ILE A 48 2.61 -23.53 2.87
CA ILE A 48 2.35 -23.82 4.30
C ILE A 48 1.41 -25.02 4.46
N MET A 49 0.32 -25.08 3.70
CA MET A 49 -0.62 -26.20 3.75
C MET A 49 0.08 -27.52 3.40
N TRP A 50 0.91 -27.53 2.37
CA TRP A 50 1.65 -28.73 1.95
C TRP A 50 2.70 -29.15 2.99
N LEU A 51 3.47 -28.21 3.55
CA LEU A 51 4.54 -28.49 4.50
C LEU A 51 4.01 -28.97 5.85
N PHE A 52 2.87 -28.44 6.30
CA PHE A 52 2.30 -28.73 7.61
C PHE A 52 1.12 -29.72 7.59
N GLN A 53 0.80 -30.33 6.44
CA GLN A 53 -0.34 -31.26 6.29
C GLN A 53 -0.34 -32.44 7.29
N LYS A 54 0.83 -32.94 7.68
CA LYS A 54 0.98 -34.08 8.61
C LYS A 54 1.03 -33.65 10.08
N ARG A 55 1.01 -32.35 10.37
CA ARG A 55 1.15 -31.81 11.73
C ARG A 55 -0.23 -31.60 12.36
N ARG A 56 -0.30 -31.77 13.69
CA ARG A 56 -1.56 -31.53 14.43
C ARG A 56 -1.97 -30.06 14.31
N PRO A 57 -3.25 -29.76 13.98
CA PRO A 57 -3.71 -28.38 13.81
C PRO A 57 -3.44 -27.46 15.01
N ALA A 58 -3.50 -28.00 16.24
CA ALA A 58 -3.21 -27.24 17.45
C ALA A 58 -1.75 -26.74 17.50
N THR A 59 -0.79 -27.60 17.13
CA THR A 59 0.63 -27.24 17.09
C THR A 59 0.92 -26.19 16.03
N VAL A 60 0.32 -26.35 14.84
CA VAL A 60 0.42 -25.37 13.75
C VAL A 60 -0.12 -24.01 14.22
N ARG A 61 -1.28 -23.99 14.86
CA ARG A 61 -1.87 -22.75 15.38
C ARG A 61 -0.94 -22.02 16.37
N VAL A 62 -0.39 -22.74 17.35
CA VAL A 62 0.50 -22.14 18.36
C VAL A 62 1.77 -21.55 17.73
N LEU A 63 2.37 -22.27 16.79
CA LEU A 63 3.54 -21.78 16.06
C LEU A 63 3.22 -20.52 15.25
N PHE A 64 2.19 -20.60 14.40
CA PHE A 64 1.85 -19.50 13.51
C PHE A 64 1.28 -18.29 14.24
N SER A 65 0.66 -18.42 15.42
CA SER A 65 0.29 -17.25 16.23
C SER A 65 1.50 -16.42 16.67
N LYS A 66 2.67 -17.04 16.86
CA LYS A 66 3.91 -16.29 17.17
C LYS A 66 4.51 -15.69 15.89
N LEU A 67 4.51 -16.45 14.80
CA LEU A 67 5.04 -15.99 13.51
C LEU A 67 4.19 -14.86 12.92
N GLU A 68 2.87 -14.89 13.11
CA GLU A 68 1.92 -13.86 12.67
C GLU A 68 2.24 -12.51 13.31
N ILE A 69 2.62 -12.48 14.59
CA ILE A 69 3.06 -11.23 15.25
C ILE A 69 4.33 -10.68 14.58
N ALA A 70 5.27 -11.57 14.24
CA ALA A 70 6.49 -11.17 13.55
C ALA A 70 6.22 -10.69 12.11
N SER A 71 5.33 -11.36 11.37
CA SER A 71 4.93 -10.91 10.02
C SER A 71 4.16 -9.60 10.04
N ALA A 72 3.30 -9.38 11.04
CA ALA A 72 2.59 -8.13 11.22
C ALA A 72 3.57 -6.97 11.49
N ALA A 73 4.60 -7.20 12.31
CA ALA A 73 5.66 -6.22 12.54
C ALA A 73 6.46 -5.94 11.26
N PHE A 74 6.80 -6.98 10.50
CA PHE A 74 7.49 -6.83 9.21
C PHE A 74 6.63 -6.06 8.19
N LEU A 75 5.34 -6.36 8.10
CA LEU A 75 4.41 -5.64 7.25
C LEU A 75 4.30 -4.16 7.66
N ALA A 76 4.20 -3.88 8.96
CA ALA A 76 4.17 -2.51 9.48
C ALA A 76 5.44 -1.73 9.13
N TYR A 77 6.62 -2.37 9.24
CA TYR A 77 7.90 -1.80 8.82
C TYR A 77 7.92 -1.48 7.32
N SER A 78 7.64 -2.47 6.45
CA SER A 78 7.68 -2.29 5.01
C SER A 78 6.63 -1.29 4.52
N HIS A 79 5.44 -1.29 5.15
CA HIS A 79 4.41 -0.28 4.91
C HIS A 79 4.89 1.12 5.27
N GLY A 80 5.50 1.30 6.45
CA GLY A 80 6.04 2.58 6.89
C GLY A 80 7.16 3.09 5.99
N LYS A 81 8.05 2.19 5.54
CA LYS A 81 9.16 2.51 4.64
C LYS A 81 8.68 2.97 3.25
N ASN A 82 7.69 2.28 2.66
CA ASN A 82 7.13 2.65 1.36
C ASN A 82 6.29 3.93 1.45
N ASP A 83 5.30 3.96 2.36
CA ASP A 83 4.32 5.05 2.40
C ASP A 83 4.88 6.31 3.07
N GLY A 84 5.87 6.17 3.95
CA GLY A 84 6.58 7.28 4.58
C GLY A 84 7.31 8.17 3.57
N GLN A 85 7.79 7.61 2.47
CA GLN A 85 8.49 8.39 1.43
C GLN A 85 7.59 9.46 0.79
N MET A 86 6.27 9.25 0.76
CA MET A 86 5.35 10.17 0.09
C MET A 86 5.28 11.55 0.78
N PRO A 87 4.94 11.67 2.08
CA PRO A 87 4.96 12.96 2.78
C PRO A 87 6.38 13.51 2.96
N ILE A 88 7.38 12.65 3.20
CA ILE A 88 8.79 13.07 3.31
C ILE A 88 9.24 13.77 2.02
N GLY A 89 8.97 13.15 0.86
CA GLY A 89 9.30 13.71 -0.43
C GLY A 89 8.57 15.03 -0.70
N LEU A 90 7.29 15.13 -0.34
CA LEU A 90 6.53 16.37 -0.54
C LEU A 90 7.07 17.52 0.33
N ILE A 91 7.41 17.25 1.59
CA ILE A 91 8.00 18.25 2.49
C ILE A 91 9.38 18.69 1.97
N ALA A 92 10.24 17.73 1.60
CA ALA A 92 11.56 18.02 1.05
C ALA A 92 11.48 18.85 -0.23
N MET A 93 10.55 18.54 -1.14
CA MET A 93 10.30 19.36 -2.32
C MET A 93 9.84 20.79 -1.97
N GLY A 94 8.97 20.94 -0.96
CA GLY A 94 8.55 22.27 -0.49
C GLY A 94 9.71 23.09 0.09
N LEU A 95 10.58 22.45 0.89
CA LEU A 95 11.77 23.09 1.44
C LEU A 95 12.78 23.49 0.35
N MET A 96 13.00 22.63 -0.64
CA MET A 96 13.87 22.92 -1.79
C MET A 96 13.38 24.14 -2.59
N VAL A 97 12.08 24.27 -2.78
CA VAL A 97 11.50 25.46 -3.42
C VAL A 97 11.66 26.70 -2.54
N ALA A 98 11.48 26.56 -1.22
CA ALA A 98 11.60 27.66 -0.27
C ALA A 98 13.05 28.16 -0.06
N SER A 99 14.04 27.25 -0.14
CA SER A 99 15.47 27.60 0.01
C SER A 99 16.05 28.26 -1.24
N GLY A 100 15.46 28.00 -2.42
CA GLY A 100 15.96 28.51 -3.71
C GLY A 100 17.28 27.88 -4.16
N THR A 101 17.84 26.91 -3.43
CA THR A 101 19.14 26.29 -3.71
C THR A 101 19.04 25.16 -4.74
N GLY A 102 17.84 24.62 -4.97
CA GLY A 102 17.62 23.43 -5.80
C GLY A 102 18.16 22.14 -5.17
N GLU A 103 18.70 22.20 -3.95
CA GLU A 103 19.21 21.04 -3.22
C GLU A 103 18.06 20.27 -2.57
N PHE A 104 17.97 18.98 -2.89
CA PHE A 104 16.98 18.09 -2.32
C PHE A 104 17.53 17.44 -1.05
N GLU A 105 17.29 18.08 0.09
CA GLU A 105 17.67 17.56 1.40
C GLU A 105 16.47 17.03 2.17
N ILE A 106 16.66 15.89 2.84
CA ILE A 106 15.63 15.27 3.68
C ILE A 106 16.00 15.50 5.14
N PRO A 107 15.37 16.46 5.84
CA PRO A 107 15.69 16.70 7.23
C PRO A 107 15.07 15.61 8.12
N LEU A 108 15.78 15.24 9.19
CA LEU A 108 15.34 14.20 10.12
C LEU A 108 13.96 14.49 10.72
N TRP A 109 13.63 15.76 10.98
CA TRP A 109 12.32 16.12 11.53
C TRP A 109 11.17 15.80 10.57
N ALA A 110 11.38 15.89 9.24
CA ALA A 110 10.34 15.54 8.26
C ALA A 110 10.08 14.03 8.25
N VAL A 111 11.13 13.23 8.45
CA VAL A 111 11.02 11.78 8.64
C VAL A 111 10.24 11.45 9.91
N LEU A 112 10.60 12.06 11.04
CA LEU A 112 9.93 11.85 12.33
C LEU A 112 8.48 12.33 12.33
N ALA A 113 8.20 13.49 11.73
CA ALA A 113 6.84 14.02 11.59
C ALA A 113 5.98 13.10 10.71
N SER A 114 6.53 12.60 9.61
CA SER A 114 5.81 11.66 8.74
C SER A 114 5.56 10.32 9.42
N ALA A 115 6.56 9.77 10.12
CA ALA A 115 6.44 8.52 10.86
C ALA A 115 5.39 8.60 11.98
N THR A 116 5.39 9.70 12.75
CA THR A 116 4.41 9.92 13.82
C THR A 116 3.00 10.13 13.25
N ALA A 117 2.85 10.89 12.16
CA ALA A 117 1.56 11.09 11.49
C ALA A 117 0.98 9.79 10.95
N ILE A 118 1.77 8.95 10.28
CA ILE A 118 1.34 7.65 9.76
C ILE A 118 0.94 6.71 10.90
N SER A 119 1.75 6.65 11.96
CA SER A 119 1.48 5.83 13.13
C SER A 119 0.17 6.25 13.82
N PHE A 120 0.00 7.55 14.05
CA PHE A 120 -1.20 8.10 14.67
C PHE A 120 -2.45 7.90 13.80
N GLY A 121 -2.35 8.17 12.50
CA GLY A 121 -3.43 7.94 11.54
C GLY A 121 -3.88 6.47 11.51
N THR A 122 -2.94 5.53 11.61
CA THR A 122 -3.23 4.09 11.69
C THR A 122 -3.99 3.73 12.95
N ILE A 123 -3.61 4.30 14.11
CA ILE A 123 -4.29 4.08 15.40
C ILE A 123 -5.73 4.62 15.36
N VAL A 124 -5.92 5.86 14.87
CA VAL A 124 -7.21 6.54 14.90
C VAL A 124 -8.16 6.04 13.82
N GLY A 125 -7.67 5.89 12.58
CA GLY A 125 -8.48 5.62 11.39
C GLY A 125 -8.44 4.19 10.88
N GLY A 126 -7.38 3.42 11.20
CA GLY A 126 -7.10 2.13 10.56
C GLY A 126 -8.12 1.02 10.91
N ARG A 127 -8.80 1.12 12.06
CA ARG A 127 -9.66 0.04 12.59
C ARG A 127 -10.76 -0.39 11.62
N ARG A 128 -11.36 0.53 10.85
CA ARG A 128 -12.43 0.19 9.89
C ARG A 128 -11.90 -0.59 8.69
N VAL A 129 -10.71 -0.21 8.20
CA VAL A 129 -10.04 -0.86 7.07
C VAL A 129 -9.59 -2.26 7.49
N ILE A 130 -8.91 -2.39 8.64
CA ILE A 130 -8.46 -3.67 9.19
C ILE A 130 -9.63 -4.63 9.36
N ARG A 131 -10.77 -4.17 9.90
CA ARG A 131 -11.98 -5.01 10.02
C ARG A 131 -12.53 -5.44 8.66
N THR A 132 -12.49 -4.57 7.66
CA THR A 132 -13.06 -4.89 6.34
C THR A 132 -12.19 -5.89 5.60
N VAL A 133 -10.87 -5.70 5.57
CA VAL A 133 -9.94 -6.60 4.89
C VAL A 133 -9.74 -7.89 5.70
N GLY A 134 -9.48 -7.80 6.99
CA GLY A 134 -9.11 -8.94 7.84
C GLY A 134 -10.27 -9.82 8.30
N LEU A 135 -11.49 -9.29 8.42
CA LEU A 135 -12.64 -10.05 8.93
C LEU A 135 -13.76 -10.25 7.90
N LYS A 136 -13.97 -9.28 6.98
CA LYS A 136 -15.07 -9.36 6.01
C LYS A 136 -14.67 -9.97 4.68
N MET A 137 -13.40 -9.90 4.26
CA MET A 137 -12.98 -10.39 2.94
C MET A 137 -12.86 -11.92 2.87
N THR A 138 -12.21 -12.51 3.86
CA THR A 138 -11.97 -13.97 4.00
C THR A 138 -11.79 -14.30 5.49
N SER A 139 -11.97 -15.56 5.88
CA SER A 139 -11.75 -16.01 7.26
C SER A 139 -10.27 -16.34 7.50
N LEU A 140 -9.58 -15.45 8.20
CA LEU A 140 -8.18 -15.62 8.57
C LEU A 140 -8.04 -16.39 9.89
N ASN A 141 -7.14 -17.36 9.88
CA ASN A 141 -6.53 -17.99 11.04
C ASN A 141 -5.02 -17.67 11.06
N PRO A 142 -4.28 -17.97 12.14
CA PRO A 142 -2.90 -17.50 12.27
C PRO A 142 -1.94 -17.89 11.13
N SER A 143 -2.07 -19.09 10.57
CA SER A 143 -1.20 -19.51 9.46
C SER A 143 -1.53 -18.80 8.15
N SER A 144 -2.81 -18.55 7.90
CA SER A 144 -3.27 -17.78 6.74
C SER A 144 -3.01 -16.26 6.88
N GLY A 145 -3.10 -15.73 8.11
CA GLY A 145 -2.74 -14.34 8.42
C GLY A 145 -1.26 -14.10 8.19
N PHE A 146 -0.42 -14.95 8.78
CA PHE A 146 1.02 -14.96 8.53
C PHE A 146 1.35 -15.01 7.03
N ALA A 147 0.71 -15.91 6.27
CA ALA A 147 0.98 -16.04 4.84
C ALA A 147 0.65 -14.77 4.05
N ALA A 148 -0.50 -14.15 4.34
CA ALA A 148 -0.91 -12.90 3.70
C ALA A 148 0.04 -11.75 4.04
N GLU A 149 0.36 -11.58 5.32
CA GLU A 149 1.21 -10.49 5.82
C GLU A 149 2.65 -10.65 5.34
N ALA A 150 3.25 -11.83 5.51
CA ALA A 150 4.63 -12.08 5.11
C ALA A 150 4.79 -11.92 3.59
N SER A 151 3.88 -12.48 2.79
CA SER A 151 3.94 -12.31 1.34
C SER A 151 3.80 -10.85 0.93
N ALA A 152 2.83 -10.12 1.48
CA ALA A 152 2.63 -8.72 1.13
C ALA A 152 3.81 -7.86 1.57
N ALA A 153 4.32 -8.06 2.78
CA ALA A 153 5.48 -7.37 3.32
C ALA A 153 6.72 -7.60 2.44
N THR A 154 7.01 -8.85 2.05
CA THR A 154 8.13 -9.15 1.16
C THR A 154 8.00 -8.44 -0.19
N ILE A 155 6.82 -8.44 -0.80
CA ILE A 155 6.60 -7.75 -2.09
C ILE A 155 6.81 -6.24 -1.94
N ILE A 156 6.26 -5.64 -0.88
CA ILE A 156 6.40 -4.21 -0.60
C ILE A 156 7.87 -3.85 -0.32
N GLU A 157 8.57 -4.67 0.46
CA GLU A 157 9.97 -4.44 0.81
C GLU A 157 10.87 -4.50 -0.44
N LEU A 158 10.69 -5.54 -1.27
CA LEU A 158 11.43 -5.67 -2.53
C LEU A 158 11.17 -4.48 -3.47
N ALA A 159 9.91 -4.06 -3.61
CA ALA A 159 9.59 -2.89 -4.42
C ALA A 159 10.23 -1.61 -3.85
N SER A 160 10.21 -1.44 -2.52
CA SER A 160 10.82 -0.30 -1.84
C SER A 160 12.35 -0.26 -2.02
N HIS A 161 13.02 -1.42 -2.01
CA HIS A 161 14.45 -1.53 -2.30
C HIS A 161 14.80 -1.17 -3.75
N LEU A 162 13.91 -1.46 -4.69
CA LEU A 162 14.04 -1.08 -6.10
C LEU A 162 13.63 0.38 -6.36
N GLY A 163 13.21 1.13 -5.32
CA GLY A 163 12.73 2.50 -5.46
C GLY A 163 11.41 2.63 -6.24
N ILE A 164 10.63 1.54 -6.31
CA ILE A 164 9.35 1.51 -7.02
C ILE A 164 8.24 1.73 -6.00
N PRO A 165 7.53 2.88 -6.04
CA PRO A 165 6.42 3.13 -5.13
C PRO A 165 5.25 2.22 -5.49
N VAL A 166 4.92 1.31 -4.59
CA VAL A 166 3.81 0.36 -4.76
C VAL A 166 2.63 0.75 -3.87
N SER A 167 1.42 0.31 -4.24
CA SER A 167 0.25 0.44 -3.37
C SER A 167 0.22 -0.71 -2.37
N THR A 168 0.60 -0.41 -1.12
CA THR A 168 0.55 -1.35 0.01
C THR A 168 -0.84 -1.94 0.19
N THR A 169 -1.88 -1.11 0.08
CA THR A 169 -3.29 -1.51 0.21
C THR A 169 -3.70 -2.51 -0.86
N HIS A 170 -3.26 -2.32 -2.12
CA HIS A 170 -3.51 -3.29 -3.19
C HIS A 170 -2.84 -4.62 -2.89
N CYS A 171 -1.56 -4.58 -2.51
CA CYS A 171 -0.76 -5.76 -2.24
C CYS A 171 -1.34 -6.59 -1.07
N VAL A 172 -1.63 -5.94 0.07
CA VAL A 172 -2.17 -6.63 1.26
C VAL A 172 -3.58 -7.17 0.99
N SER A 173 -4.47 -6.35 0.39
CA SER A 173 -5.86 -6.76 0.16
C SER A 173 -5.93 -7.98 -0.77
N THR A 174 -5.11 -8.00 -1.81
CA THR A 174 -5.06 -9.11 -2.76
C THR A 174 -4.31 -10.33 -2.22
N ALA A 175 -3.27 -10.15 -1.39
CA ALA A 175 -2.66 -11.28 -0.68
C ALA A 175 -3.67 -12.00 0.21
N VAL A 176 -4.52 -11.25 0.92
CA VAL A 176 -5.63 -11.82 1.70
C VAL A 176 -6.62 -12.56 0.79
N MET A 177 -6.96 -12.02 -0.38
CA MET A 177 -7.81 -12.72 -1.37
C MET A 177 -7.15 -14.02 -1.88
N GLY A 178 -5.84 -13.98 -2.20
CA GLY A 178 -5.07 -15.12 -2.66
C GLY A 178 -5.03 -16.24 -1.63
N VAL A 179 -4.79 -15.90 -0.36
CA VAL A 179 -4.87 -16.82 0.78
C VAL A 179 -6.26 -17.44 0.92
N GLY A 180 -7.33 -16.66 0.74
CA GLY A 180 -8.70 -17.19 0.75
C GLY A 180 -8.95 -18.17 -0.41
N ALA A 181 -8.43 -17.84 -1.60
CA ALA A 181 -8.62 -18.61 -2.81
C ALA A 181 -7.94 -20.00 -2.78
N THR A 182 -6.89 -20.22 -1.97
CA THR A 182 -6.25 -21.54 -1.84
C THR A 182 -7.19 -22.60 -1.27
N ARG A 183 -8.15 -22.20 -0.41
CA ARG A 183 -9.13 -23.12 0.18
C ARG A 183 -10.24 -23.42 -0.82
N ARG A 184 -10.84 -22.36 -1.35
CA ARG A 184 -11.87 -22.37 -2.40
C ARG A 184 -12.13 -20.94 -2.86
N LEU A 185 -12.48 -20.76 -4.13
CA LEU A 185 -12.82 -19.44 -4.66
C LEU A 185 -14.00 -18.78 -3.92
N SER A 186 -14.97 -19.56 -3.45
CA SER A 186 -16.12 -19.03 -2.69
C SER A 186 -15.79 -18.58 -1.26
N ALA A 187 -14.58 -18.81 -0.76
CA ALA A 187 -14.14 -18.30 0.54
C ALA A 187 -13.87 -16.79 0.50
N VAL A 188 -13.62 -16.24 -0.69
CA VAL A 188 -13.42 -14.80 -0.90
C VAL A 188 -14.77 -14.15 -1.20
N ARG A 189 -15.08 -13.05 -0.50
CA ARG A 189 -16.28 -12.26 -0.80
C ARG A 189 -16.07 -11.37 -2.03
N TRP A 190 -16.24 -11.93 -3.22
CA TRP A 190 -16.01 -11.23 -4.50
C TRP A 190 -16.83 -9.95 -4.70
N SER A 191 -18.05 -9.88 -4.15
CA SER A 191 -18.84 -8.64 -4.18
C SER A 191 -18.12 -7.50 -3.43
N LEU A 192 -17.52 -7.80 -2.27
CA LEU A 192 -16.72 -6.83 -1.53
C LEU A 192 -15.42 -6.48 -2.28
N ALA A 193 -14.73 -7.49 -2.82
CA ALA A 193 -13.51 -7.28 -3.62
C ALA A 193 -13.78 -6.37 -4.83
N GLY A 194 -14.87 -6.60 -5.57
CA GLY A 194 -15.27 -5.78 -6.71
C GLY A 194 -15.58 -4.33 -6.32
N ASN A 195 -16.25 -4.11 -5.19
CA ASN A 195 -16.48 -2.76 -4.67
C ASN A 195 -15.18 -2.05 -4.31
N ILE A 196 -14.21 -2.76 -3.72
CA ILE A 196 -12.89 -2.21 -3.41
C ILE A 196 -12.14 -1.82 -4.69
N VAL A 197 -12.11 -2.70 -5.70
CA VAL A 197 -11.44 -2.44 -6.99
C VAL A 197 -12.06 -1.22 -7.69
N ARG A 198 -13.39 -1.08 -7.66
CA ARG A 198 -14.06 0.13 -8.20
C ARG A 198 -13.58 1.39 -7.48
N THR A 199 -13.50 1.37 -6.15
CA THR A 199 -12.99 2.50 -5.38
C THR A 199 -11.54 2.82 -5.75
N TRP A 200 -10.68 1.82 -5.95
CA TRP A 200 -9.30 2.04 -6.36
C TRP A 200 -9.22 2.77 -7.70
N VAL A 201 -9.97 2.32 -8.70
CA VAL A 201 -10.01 2.94 -10.04
C VAL A 201 -10.54 4.37 -9.96
N LEU A 202 -11.61 4.61 -9.19
CA LEU A 202 -12.23 5.93 -9.05
C LEU A 202 -11.40 6.94 -8.25
N THR A 203 -10.50 6.46 -7.39
CA THR A 203 -9.66 7.33 -6.55
C THR A 203 -8.68 8.14 -7.40
N PHE A 204 -8.12 7.57 -8.47
CA PHE A 204 -7.18 8.27 -9.36
C PHE A 204 -7.78 9.52 -10.03
N PRO A 205 -8.89 9.43 -10.80
CA PRO A 205 -9.50 10.60 -11.42
C PRO A 205 -10.04 11.57 -10.37
N GLY A 206 -10.62 11.07 -9.27
CA GLY A 206 -11.11 11.93 -8.18
C GLY A 206 -9.99 12.78 -7.57
N CYS A 207 -8.85 12.17 -7.22
CA CYS A 207 -7.72 12.91 -6.68
C CYS A 207 -7.08 13.85 -7.72
N ALA A 208 -6.99 13.45 -8.99
CA ALA A 208 -6.45 14.31 -10.05
C ALA A 208 -7.34 15.54 -10.28
N LEU A 209 -8.66 15.37 -10.33
CA LEU A 209 -9.60 16.46 -10.47
C LEU A 209 -9.52 17.42 -9.28
N LEU A 210 -9.50 16.91 -8.05
CA LEU A 210 -9.36 17.75 -6.86
C LEU A 210 -8.04 18.52 -6.85
N GLY A 211 -6.93 17.86 -7.21
CA GLY A 211 -5.62 18.52 -7.33
C GLY A 211 -5.63 19.63 -8.39
N PHE A 212 -6.25 19.39 -9.53
CA PHE A 212 -6.41 20.40 -10.59
C PHE A 212 -7.26 21.59 -10.13
N MET A 213 -8.37 21.35 -9.44
CA MET A 213 -9.24 22.41 -8.94
C MET A 213 -8.53 23.27 -7.90
N LEU A 214 -7.87 22.64 -6.92
CA LEU A 214 -7.10 23.38 -5.91
C LEU A 214 -5.93 24.14 -6.52
N GLY A 215 -5.18 23.53 -7.45
CA GLY A 215 -4.09 24.19 -8.17
C GLY A 215 -4.58 25.38 -9.00
N SER A 216 -5.74 25.28 -9.63
CA SER A 216 -6.35 26.37 -10.40
C SER A 216 -6.76 27.53 -9.51
N VAL A 217 -7.34 27.24 -8.33
CA VAL A 217 -7.70 28.28 -7.34
C VAL A 217 -6.45 28.99 -6.82
N LEU A 218 -5.39 28.25 -6.47
CA LEU A 218 -4.14 28.83 -5.99
C LEU A 218 -3.50 29.71 -7.07
N ARG A 219 -3.47 29.25 -8.32
CA ARG A 219 -2.98 30.04 -9.46
C ARG A 219 -3.74 31.35 -9.67
N LEU A 220 -5.04 31.36 -9.41
CA LEU A 220 -5.86 32.58 -9.48
C LEU A 220 -5.60 33.53 -8.30
N ALA A 221 -5.12 33.00 -7.17
CA ALA A 221 -4.83 33.79 -5.97
C ALA A 221 -3.43 34.46 -5.99
N GLY A 222 -2.55 34.08 -6.93
CA GLY A 222 -1.19 34.61 -7.09
C GLY A 222 -0.14 33.59 -6.68
#